data_AF-A0A094ZV39-F1
#
_entry.id   AF-A0A094ZV39-F1
#
_cell.length_a   1.000
_cell.length_b   1.000
_cell.length_c   1.000
_cell.angle_alpha   90.00
_cell.angle_beta   90.00
_cell.angle_gamma   90.00
#
_symmetry.space_group_name_H-M   'P 1'
#
loop_
_entity.id
_entity.type
_entity.pdbx_description
1 polymer ?
#
loop_
_entity_poly.entity_id
_entity_poly.type
_entity_poly.pdbx_seq_one_letter_code
_entity_poly.pdbx_strand_id
1 'polypeptide(L)'
;MEYLAPLSSSLFVIRNAEHEGVNLLNPEVYQTVTEEQLRHIFRSHTAEPIPLFDERLNALRCAGKTLLENFDGSFKNALSSCENSAAKLLKLLCDYFPSFRDYSIYKGKHGEEIANGSELEVEIRAATILAVHNIVKSLNSKNISCNSIVVDNFLWNYRRSHADEIDAKIPMHRTRCIYY
;
A
#
# COMPACT_ATOMS: atom_id res chain seq x y z
N MET A 1 25.30 -8.26 -15.84
CA MET A 1 24.59 -7.03 -15.46
C MET A 1 23.24 -7.44 -14.93
N GLU A 2 23.14 -7.56 -13.60
CA GLU A 2 21.88 -7.90 -12.92
C GLU A 2 20.90 -6.75 -13.11
N TYR A 3 19.82 -7.01 -13.84
CA TYR A 3 18.68 -6.12 -13.92
C TYR A 3 17.95 -6.22 -12.58
N LEU A 4 18.44 -5.50 -11.57
CA LEU A 4 17.70 -5.27 -10.34
C LEU A 4 16.47 -4.46 -10.76
N ALA A 5 15.31 -5.15 -10.83
CA ALA A 5 14.02 -4.50 -10.89
C ALA A 5 14.02 -3.34 -9.88
N PRO A 6 13.49 -2.15 -10.23
CA PRO A 6 13.45 -1.04 -9.30
C PRO A 6 12.80 -1.56 -8.03
N LEU A 7 13.58 -1.61 -6.94
CA LEU A 7 13.09 -1.99 -5.63
C LEU A 7 11.80 -1.22 -5.43
N SER A 8 10.72 -1.92 -5.08
CA SER A 8 9.42 -1.29 -4.80
C SER A 8 9.67 -0.03 -3.96
N SER A 9 9.01 1.06 -4.29
CA SER A 9 9.26 2.38 -3.68
C SER A 9 9.32 2.34 -2.14
N SER A 10 8.62 1.41 -1.51
CA SER A 10 8.68 1.10 -0.08
C SER A 10 10.03 0.53 0.40
N LEU A 11 10.64 -0.44 -0.29
CA LEU A 11 11.95 -0.99 0.07
C LEU A 11 13.07 0.04 -0.10
N PHE A 12 12.96 0.87 -1.13
CA PHE A 12 13.91 1.95 -1.35
C PHE A 12 13.87 2.99 -0.21
N VAL A 13 12.67 3.38 0.22
CA VAL A 13 12.45 4.27 1.36
C VAL A 13 13.03 3.70 2.66
N ILE A 14 12.82 2.42 2.95
CA ILE A 14 13.38 1.79 4.16
C ILE A 14 14.90 1.77 4.11
N ARG A 15 15.49 1.43 2.96
CA ARG A 15 16.95 1.44 2.79
C ARG A 15 17.53 2.84 2.98
N ASN A 16 16.88 3.87 2.43
CA ASN A 16 17.31 5.26 2.66
C ASN A 16 17.24 5.61 4.15
N ALA A 17 16.16 5.24 4.84
CA ALA A 17 16.01 5.47 6.27
C ALA A 17 17.15 4.83 7.07
N GLU A 18 17.51 3.58 6.75
CA GLU A 18 18.65 2.89 7.37
C GLU A 18 19.98 3.61 7.13
N HIS A 19 20.24 4.07 5.91
CA HIS A 19 21.46 4.84 5.59
C HIS A 19 21.56 6.17 6.36
N GLU A 20 20.42 6.81 6.62
CA GLU A 20 20.35 8.05 7.40
C GLU A 20 20.29 7.78 8.93
N GLY A 21 20.37 6.52 9.36
CA GLY A 21 20.31 6.12 10.77
C GLY A 21 18.92 6.25 11.40
N VAL A 22 17.86 6.31 10.58
CA VAL A 22 16.47 6.51 11.00
C VAL A 22 15.72 5.19 10.97
N ASN A 23 15.36 4.67 12.14
CA ASN A 23 14.54 3.46 12.23
C ASN A 23 13.06 3.77 11.99
N LEU A 24 12.65 3.89 10.71
CA LEU A 24 11.26 4.09 10.31
C LEU A 24 10.33 2.90 10.61
N LEU A 25 10.81 1.83 11.25
CA LEU A 25 9.98 0.73 11.75
C LEU A 25 9.57 0.93 13.22
N ASN A 26 10.16 1.89 13.93
CA ASN A 26 9.82 2.19 15.32
C ASN A 26 8.76 3.32 15.41
N PRO A 27 7.57 3.06 16.00
CA PRO A 27 6.53 4.07 16.23
C PRO A 27 6.99 5.34 16.92
N GLU A 28 7.94 5.24 17.86
CA GLU A 28 8.50 6.39 18.56
C GLU A 28 9.25 7.34 17.62
N VAL A 29 9.88 6.77 16.59
CA VAL A 29 10.67 7.50 15.59
C VAL A 29 9.76 8.11 14.54
N TYR A 30 8.89 7.32 13.90
CA TYR A 30 8.09 7.85 12.80
C TYR A 30 6.91 8.71 13.27
N GLN A 31 6.54 8.70 14.57
CA GLN A 31 5.60 9.70 15.11
C GLN A 31 6.22 11.10 15.24
N THR A 32 7.53 11.18 15.45
CA THR A 32 8.26 12.42 15.73
C THR A 32 9.08 12.90 14.53
N VAL A 33 9.12 12.12 13.44
CA VAL A 33 9.85 12.47 12.22
C VAL A 33 9.47 13.85 11.72
N THR A 34 10.48 14.66 11.41
CA THR A 34 10.27 16.00 10.85
C THR A 34 9.94 15.91 9.36
N GLU A 35 9.29 16.95 8.84
CA GLU A 35 9.01 17.04 7.42
C GLU A 35 10.29 16.99 6.59
N GLU A 36 11.32 17.74 6.98
CA GLU A 36 12.61 17.79 6.28
C GLU A 36 13.28 16.41 6.25
N GLN A 37 13.33 15.72 7.38
CA GLN A 37 13.89 14.38 7.50
C GLN A 37 13.12 13.38 6.64
N LEU A 38 11.78 13.44 6.63
CA LEU A 38 10.98 12.54 5.83
C LEU A 38 11.06 12.84 4.33
N ARG A 39 11.13 14.12 3.92
CA ARG A 39 11.37 14.54 2.52
C ARG A 39 12.71 14.02 2.03
N HIS A 40 13.73 14.10 2.87
CA HIS A 40 15.04 13.55 2.57
C HIS A 40 14.99 12.04 2.42
N ILE A 41 14.33 11.30 3.31
CA ILE A 41 14.22 9.83 3.21
C ILE A 41 13.40 9.41 1.97
N PHE A 42 12.33 10.13 1.66
CA PHE A 42 11.43 9.85 0.52
C PHE A 42 11.93 10.39 -0.82
N ARG A 43 13.12 10.99 -0.88
CA ARG A 43 13.70 11.50 -2.13
C ARG A 43 13.78 10.38 -3.17
N SER A 44 13.19 10.59 -4.34
CA SER A 44 13.34 9.66 -5.47
C SER A 44 14.70 9.86 -6.13
N HIS A 45 15.18 8.85 -6.86
CA HIS A 45 16.26 9.02 -7.84
C HIS A 45 15.81 9.84 -9.07
N THR A 46 14.51 10.07 -9.22
CA THR A 46 13.90 10.89 -10.27
C THR A 46 13.56 12.28 -9.73
N ALA A 47 13.38 13.26 -10.63
CA ALA A 47 13.01 14.63 -10.28
C ALA A 47 11.56 14.80 -9.78
N GLU A 48 10.77 13.71 -9.77
CA GLU A 48 9.37 13.77 -9.36
C GLU A 48 9.24 13.65 -7.83
N PRO A 49 8.57 14.61 -7.16
CA PRO A 49 8.30 14.51 -5.74
C PRO A 49 7.28 13.40 -5.46
N ILE A 50 7.37 12.79 -4.28
CA ILE A 50 6.40 11.77 -3.87
C ILE A 50 4.99 12.39 -3.76
N PRO A 51 3.97 11.78 -4.39
CA PRO A 51 2.61 12.29 -4.32
C PRO A 51 2.05 12.15 -2.91
N LEU A 52 1.18 13.10 -2.53
CA LEU A 52 0.46 13.13 -1.25
C LEU A 52 1.40 13.08 -0.03
N PHE A 53 2.48 13.87 -0.08
CA PHE A 53 3.50 13.86 0.97
C PHE A 53 2.93 14.21 2.35
N ASP A 54 2.08 15.23 2.42
CA ASP A 54 1.51 15.71 3.69
C ASP A 54 0.58 14.65 4.30
N GLU A 55 -0.21 13.97 3.48
CA GLU A 55 -1.06 12.85 3.88
C GLU A 55 -0.22 11.67 4.36
N ARG A 56 0.89 11.36 3.70
CA ARG A 56 1.83 10.29 4.11
C ARG A 56 2.50 10.61 5.45
N LEU A 57 2.96 11.85 5.63
CA LEU A 57 3.54 12.31 6.89
C LEU A 57 2.52 12.20 8.03
N ASN A 58 1.29 12.68 7.80
CA ASN A 58 0.22 12.58 8.77
C ASN A 58 -0.15 11.13 9.07
N ALA A 59 -0.20 10.25 8.06
CA ALA A 59 -0.47 8.82 8.25
C ALA A 59 0.58 8.15 9.15
N LEU A 60 1.88 8.41 8.94
CA LEU A 60 2.94 7.92 9.81
C LEU A 60 2.76 8.42 11.25
N ARG A 61 2.55 9.73 11.42
CA ARG A 61 2.40 10.33 12.75
C ARG A 61 1.20 9.78 13.52
N CYS A 62 0.04 9.73 12.85
CA CYS A 62 -1.18 9.17 13.42
C CYS A 62 -1.01 7.69 13.76
N ALA A 63 -0.45 6.89 12.86
CA ALA A 63 -0.23 5.47 13.11
C ALA A 63 0.70 5.24 14.31
N GLY A 64 1.76 6.04 14.44
CA GLY A 64 2.75 5.89 15.49
C GLY A 64 2.16 6.25 16.86
N LYS A 65 1.45 7.38 16.91
CA LYS A 65 0.68 7.80 18.08
C LYS A 65 -0.34 6.75 18.51
N THR A 66 -1.17 6.28 17.58
CA THR A 66 -2.18 5.25 17.83
C THR A 66 -1.54 3.99 18.42
N LEU A 67 -0.41 3.54 17.85
CA LEU A 67 0.29 2.34 18.32
C LEU A 67 0.85 2.50 19.73
N LEU A 68 1.44 3.65 20.05
CA LEU A 68 1.99 3.90 21.37
C LEU A 68 0.91 4.07 22.44
N GLU A 69 -0.21 4.72 22.10
CA GLU A 69 -1.30 4.96 23.05
C GLU A 69 -2.17 3.72 23.30
N ASN A 70 -2.39 2.87 22.29
CA ASN A 70 -3.41 1.82 22.35
C ASN A 70 -2.84 0.38 22.25
N PHE A 71 -1.59 0.22 21.82
CA PHE A 71 -1.02 -1.09 21.48
C PHE A 71 0.44 -1.29 21.94
N ASP A 72 0.88 -0.55 22.96
CA ASP A 72 2.25 -0.59 23.52
C ASP A 72 3.36 -0.46 22.46
N GLY A 73 3.14 0.36 21.43
CA GLY A 73 4.10 0.58 20.35
C GLY A 73 4.29 -0.63 19.42
N SER A 74 3.39 -1.61 19.44
CA SER A 74 3.53 -2.83 18.62
C SER A 74 2.24 -3.20 17.91
N PHE A 75 2.29 -3.21 16.57
CA PHE A 75 1.15 -3.69 15.77
C PHE A 75 0.85 -5.17 16.00
N LYS A 76 1.80 -5.96 16.53
CA LYS A 76 1.53 -7.34 16.95
C LYS A 76 0.48 -7.40 18.06
N ASN A 77 0.45 -6.42 18.96
CA ASN A 77 -0.55 -6.35 20.02
C ASN A 77 -1.94 -6.04 19.44
N ALA A 78 -2.01 -5.18 18.42
CA ALA A 78 -3.23 -4.95 17.64
C ALA A 78 -3.72 -6.21 16.91
N LEU A 79 -2.81 -7.03 16.37
CA LEU A 79 -3.18 -8.30 15.75
C LEU A 79 -3.68 -9.32 16.78
N SER A 80 -3.02 -9.40 17.94
CA SER A 80 -3.42 -10.30 19.02
C SER A 80 -4.84 -10.00 19.54
N SER A 81 -5.23 -8.73 19.60
CA SER A 81 -6.59 -8.34 20.01
C SER A 81 -7.67 -8.71 18.97
N CYS A 82 -7.28 -9.03 17.75
CA CYS A 82 -8.19 -9.45 16.69
C CYS A 82 -8.50 -10.95 16.68
N GLU A 83 -7.84 -11.77 17.52
CA GLU A 83 -8.08 -13.22 17.63
C GLU A 83 -8.09 -13.96 16.27
N ASN A 84 -7.19 -13.57 15.35
CA ASN A 84 -7.14 -14.09 13.97
C ASN A 84 -8.42 -13.88 13.13
N SER A 85 -9.32 -12.97 13.54
CA SER A 85 -10.51 -12.60 12.77
C SER A 85 -10.23 -11.42 11.85
N ALA A 86 -10.38 -11.63 10.54
CA ALA A 86 -10.28 -10.57 9.54
C ALA A 86 -11.31 -9.46 9.76
N ALA A 87 -12.53 -9.80 10.21
CA ALA A 87 -13.58 -8.81 10.50
C ALA A 87 -13.22 -7.94 11.72
N LYS A 88 -12.66 -8.55 12.78
CA LYS A 88 -12.18 -7.78 13.95
C LYS A 88 -10.99 -6.88 13.57
N LEU A 89 -10.09 -7.37 12.72
CA LEU A 89 -8.97 -6.57 12.19
C LEU A 89 -9.46 -5.37 11.38
N LEU A 90 -10.40 -5.59 10.45
CA LEU A 90 -10.96 -4.50 9.65
C LEU A 90 -11.62 -3.46 10.55
N LYS A 91 -12.42 -3.89 11.53
CA LYS A 91 -13.04 -3.00 12.51
C LYS A 91 -12.00 -2.20 13.29
N LEU A 92 -10.96 -2.87 13.80
CA LEU A 92 -9.85 -2.21 14.52
C LEU A 92 -9.15 -1.16 13.63
N LEU A 93 -8.88 -1.49 12.37
CA LEU A 93 -8.28 -0.56 11.43
C LEU A 93 -9.16 0.67 11.22
N CYS A 94 -10.46 0.49 11.00
CA CYS A 94 -11.40 1.59 10.87
C CYS A 94 -11.51 2.43 12.16
N ASP A 95 -11.49 1.80 13.33
CA ASP A 95 -11.68 2.49 14.61
C ASP A 95 -10.44 3.32 15.00
N TYR A 96 -9.24 2.73 14.89
CA TYR A 96 -8.00 3.29 15.43
C TYR A 96 -7.10 3.96 14.40
N PHE A 97 -7.25 3.64 13.12
CA PHE A 97 -6.43 4.18 12.04
C PHE A 97 -7.32 4.90 11.03
N PRO A 98 -7.62 6.20 11.24
CA PRO A 98 -8.47 6.98 10.33
C PRO A 98 -7.95 7.00 8.88
N SER A 99 -6.64 6.81 8.68
CA SER A 99 -6.03 6.60 7.37
C SER A 99 -6.43 5.30 6.68
N PHE A 100 -7.34 4.49 7.23
CA PHE A 100 -7.97 3.34 6.58
C PHE A 100 -9.48 3.55 6.36
N ARG A 101 -10.01 4.74 6.70
CA ARG A 101 -11.39 5.13 6.39
C ARG A 101 -11.42 5.69 4.96
N ASP A 102 -11.65 4.79 4.00
CA ASP A 102 -11.67 5.08 2.56
C ASP A 102 -12.91 5.93 2.15
N TYR A 103 -12.83 7.26 2.22
CA TYR A 103 -13.78 8.13 1.49
C TYR A 103 -13.12 9.41 0.95
N SER A 104 -13.38 9.75 -0.31
CA SER A 104 -13.00 11.03 -0.92
C SER A 104 -13.77 11.33 -2.22
N ILE A 105 -13.95 12.61 -2.62
CA ILE A 105 -14.86 13.06 -3.71
C ILE A 105 -14.08 13.54 -4.96
N TYR A 106 -14.17 12.85 -6.12
CA TYR A 106 -13.39 13.17 -7.35
C TYR A 106 -14.13 13.86 -8.50
N LYS A 107 -13.36 14.61 -9.28
CA LYS A 107 -13.76 15.65 -10.24
C LYS A 107 -14.01 15.09 -11.65
N GLY A 108 -15.21 14.56 -11.89
CA GLY A 108 -15.94 14.56 -13.18
C GLY A 108 -15.17 14.47 -14.51
N LYS A 109 -14.37 13.42 -14.77
CA LYS A 109 -13.86 13.10 -16.11
C LYS A 109 -13.76 11.60 -16.43
N HIS A 110 -13.94 11.32 -17.74
CA HIS A 110 -14.19 10.06 -18.46
C HIS A 110 -13.51 8.78 -17.95
N GLY A 111 -14.37 7.96 -17.36
CA GLY A 111 -14.25 6.57 -16.93
C GLY A 111 -15.50 6.35 -16.09
N GLU A 112 -16.21 5.23 -16.23
CA GLU A 112 -17.30 4.96 -15.29
C GLU A 112 -16.68 4.84 -13.90
N GLU A 113 -16.95 5.84 -13.07
CA GLU A 113 -16.48 5.88 -11.69
C GLU A 113 -17.26 4.81 -10.94
N ILE A 114 -16.55 3.80 -10.46
CA ILE A 114 -17.14 2.81 -9.57
C ILE A 114 -17.01 3.39 -8.17
N ALA A 115 -18.14 3.65 -7.52
CA ALA A 115 -18.15 4.20 -6.18
C ALA A 115 -17.38 3.29 -5.22
N ASN A 116 -16.49 3.88 -4.43
CA ASN A 116 -15.76 3.17 -3.37
C ASN A 116 -16.76 2.46 -2.44
N GLY A 117 -16.54 1.17 -2.20
CA GLY A 117 -17.43 0.35 -1.37
C GLY A 117 -18.74 -0.07 -2.01
N SER A 118 -18.98 0.23 -3.30
CA SER A 118 -20.10 -0.35 -4.03
C SER A 118 -19.91 -1.86 -4.25
N GLU A 119 -21.01 -2.59 -4.42
CA GLU A 119 -21.00 -4.03 -4.66
C GLU A 119 -20.06 -4.42 -5.82
N LEU A 120 -20.16 -3.71 -6.94
CA LEU A 120 -19.32 -3.92 -8.11
C LEU A 120 -17.81 -3.70 -7.82
N GLU A 121 -17.49 -2.69 -7.01
CA GLU A 121 -16.11 -2.39 -6.61
C GLU A 121 -15.52 -3.52 -5.75
N VAL A 122 -16.31 -3.98 -4.78
CA VAL A 122 -15.94 -5.07 -3.88
C VAL A 122 -15.79 -6.38 -4.66
N GLU A 123 -16.68 -6.67 -5.61
CA GLU A 123 -16.61 -7.84 -6.48
C GLU A 123 -15.34 -7.84 -7.34
N ILE A 124 -14.98 -6.71 -7.97
CA ILE A 124 -13.77 -6.59 -8.78
C ILE A 124 -12.51 -6.83 -7.91
N ARG A 125 -12.46 -6.26 -6.69
CA ARG A 125 -11.35 -6.50 -5.75
C ARG A 125 -11.29 -7.97 -5.33
N ALA A 126 -12.42 -8.57 -4.98
CA ALA A 126 -12.49 -9.98 -4.59
C ALA A 126 -12.06 -10.91 -5.73
N ALA A 127 -12.50 -10.65 -6.96
CA ALA A 127 -12.11 -11.38 -8.15
C ALA A 127 -10.60 -11.29 -8.40
N THR A 128 -10.00 -10.12 -8.16
CA THR A 128 -8.55 -9.90 -8.28
C THR A 128 -7.78 -10.72 -7.25
N ILE A 129 -8.21 -10.71 -5.98
CA ILE A 129 -7.59 -11.54 -4.92
C ILE A 129 -7.68 -13.02 -5.28
N LEU A 130 -8.83 -13.48 -5.76
CA LEU A 130 -9.05 -14.85 -6.19
C LEU A 130 -8.16 -15.23 -7.38
N ALA A 131 -8.02 -14.33 -8.37
CA ALA A 131 -7.14 -14.52 -9.51
C ALA A 131 -5.67 -14.67 -9.06
N VAL A 132 -5.19 -13.78 -8.20
CA VAL A 132 -3.83 -13.87 -7.62
C VAL A 132 -3.65 -15.17 -6.85
N HIS A 133 -4.63 -15.57 -6.03
CA HIS A 133 -4.60 -16.84 -5.31
C HIS A 133 -4.46 -18.04 -6.26
N ASN A 134 -5.25 -18.07 -7.34
CA ASN A 134 -5.21 -19.14 -8.32
C ASN A 134 -3.88 -19.17 -9.09
N ILE A 135 -3.29 -18.00 -9.40
CA ILE A 135 -1.96 -17.91 -10.01
C ILE A 135 -0.91 -18.50 -9.07
N VAL A 136 -0.88 -18.07 -7.81
CA VAL A 136 0.05 -18.59 -6.79
C VAL A 136 -0.08 -20.10 -6.64
N LYS A 137 -1.31 -20.60 -6.53
CA LYS A 137 -1.59 -22.05 -6.45
C LYS A 137 -1.08 -22.80 -7.67
N SER A 138 -1.32 -22.28 -8.88
CA SER A 138 -0.85 -22.90 -10.12
C SER A 138 0.67 -22.93 -10.22
N LEU A 139 1.35 -21.84 -9.88
CA LEU A 139 2.82 -21.76 -9.91
C LEU A 139 3.46 -22.69 -8.88
N ASN A 140 2.93 -22.73 -7.66
CA ASN A 140 3.41 -23.64 -6.62
C ASN A 140 3.19 -25.12 -7.02
N SER A 141 2.09 -25.45 -7.72
CA SER A 141 1.88 -26.81 -8.24
C SER A 141 2.91 -27.22 -9.30
N LYS A 142 3.60 -26.26 -9.91
CA LYS A 142 4.71 -26.45 -10.86
C LYS A 142 6.09 -26.33 -10.21
N ASN A 143 6.18 -26.38 -8.87
CA ASN A 143 7.40 -26.17 -8.10
C ASN A 143 8.06 -24.78 -8.28
N ILE A 144 7.30 -23.77 -8.70
CA ILE A 144 7.75 -22.37 -8.72
C ILE A 144 7.29 -21.73 -7.42
N SER A 145 8.20 -21.60 -6.45
CA SER A 145 7.92 -20.98 -5.16
C SER A 145 7.58 -19.50 -5.34
N CYS A 146 6.33 -19.14 -5.08
CA CYS A 146 5.88 -17.76 -5.08
C CYS A 146 4.76 -17.56 -4.05
N ASN A 147 4.60 -16.31 -3.63
CA ASN A 147 3.50 -15.86 -2.77
C ASN A 147 2.73 -14.72 -3.46
N SER A 148 1.64 -14.29 -2.83
CA SER A 148 0.79 -13.22 -3.35
C SER A 148 1.55 -11.90 -3.57
N ILE A 149 2.52 -11.58 -2.70
CA ILE A 149 3.33 -10.37 -2.80
C ILE A 149 4.20 -10.38 -4.06
N VAL A 150 4.80 -11.53 -4.39
CA VAL A 150 5.62 -11.67 -5.60
C VAL A 150 4.78 -11.52 -6.86
N VAL A 151 3.61 -12.18 -6.89
CA VAL A 151 2.68 -12.10 -8.03
C VAL A 151 2.14 -10.69 -8.22
N ASP A 152 1.71 -10.03 -7.13
CA ASP A 152 1.20 -8.66 -7.16
C ASP A 152 2.25 -7.67 -7.68
N ASN A 153 3.48 -7.73 -7.15
CA ASN A 153 4.59 -6.90 -7.64
C ASN A 153 4.89 -7.15 -9.12
N PHE A 154 4.83 -8.40 -9.58
CA PHE A 154 5.04 -8.72 -10.99
C PHE A 154 3.95 -8.10 -11.86
N LEU A 155 2.68 -8.29 -11.53
CA LEU A 155 1.54 -7.76 -12.29
C LEU A 155 1.59 -6.22 -12.35
N TRP A 156 1.89 -5.58 -11.22
CA TRP A 156 2.06 -4.13 -11.15
C TRP A 156 3.18 -3.63 -12.07
N ASN A 157 4.38 -4.23 -11.97
CA ASN A 157 5.53 -3.86 -12.77
C ASN A 157 5.29 -4.11 -14.26
N TYR A 158 4.68 -5.24 -14.62
CA TYR A 158 4.34 -5.60 -15.98
C TYR A 158 3.35 -4.59 -16.59
N ARG A 159 2.28 -4.25 -15.86
CA ARG A 159 1.33 -3.22 -16.31
C ARG A 159 2.02 -1.89 -16.55
N ARG A 160 2.91 -1.46 -15.64
CA ARG A 160 3.65 -0.20 -15.78
C ARG A 160 4.56 -0.19 -17.02
N SER A 161 5.23 -1.29 -17.33
CA SER A 161 6.13 -1.35 -18.48
C SER A 161 5.40 -1.49 -19.83
N HIS A 162 4.11 -1.87 -19.81
CA HIS A 162 3.29 -2.06 -21.02
C HIS A 162 2.05 -1.14 -21.02
N ALA A 163 2.19 0.06 -20.45
CA ALA A 163 1.06 0.94 -20.20
C ALA A 163 0.29 1.34 -21.45
N ASP A 164 1.00 1.79 -22.49
CA ASP A 164 0.40 2.27 -23.73
C ASP A 164 -0.39 1.16 -24.45
N GLU A 165 0.13 -0.08 -24.43
CA GLU A 165 -0.55 -1.23 -25.05
C GLU A 165 -1.81 -1.63 -24.27
N ILE A 166 -1.71 -1.68 -22.94
CA ILE A 166 -2.81 -2.12 -22.09
C ILE A 166 -3.93 -1.08 -22.09
N ASP A 167 -3.61 0.20 -21.99
CA ASP A 167 -4.60 1.29 -21.97
C ASP A 167 -5.31 1.46 -23.31
N ALA A 168 -4.66 1.05 -24.41
CA ALA A 168 -5.30 1.03 -25.73
C ALA A 168 -6.35 -0.08 -25.89
N LYS A 169 -6.27 -1.16 -25.10
CA LYS A 169 -7.07 -2.39 -25.28
C LYS A 169 -8.04 -2.67 -24.15
N ILE A 170 -7.71 -2.25 -22.92
CA ILE A 170 -8.45 -2.60 -21.71
C ILE A 170 -8.91 -1.31 -21.03
N PRO A 171 -10.22 -1.01 -21.03
CA PRO A 171 -10.73 0.15 -20.31
C PRO A 171 -10.48 0.00 -18.80
N MET A 172 -9.91 1.04 -18.20
CA MET A 172 -9.67 1.09 -16.75
C MET A 172 -10.89 1.61 -16.01
N HIS A 173 -11.41 0.80 -15.07
CA HIS A 173 -12.28 1.31 -14.02
C HIS A 173 -11.46 2.20 -13.09
N ARG A 174 -12.09 3.23 -12.56
CA ARG A 174 -11.47 4.14 -11.60
C ARG A 174 -12.29 4.13 -10.33
N THR A 175 -11.63 3.73 -9.24
CA THR A 175 -12.15 3.87 -7.89
C THR A 175 -11.25 4.87 -7.19
N ARG A 176 -11.79 6.00 -6.76
CA ARG A 176 -11.02 6.95 -5.95
C ARG A 176 -10.84 6.37 -4.55
N CYS A 177 -9.60 6.17 -4.12
CA CYS A 177 -9.29 5.86 -2.73
C CYS A 177 -8.05 6.61 -2.27
N ILE A 178 -7.71 6.50 -1.00
CA ILE A 178 -6.51 7.16 -0.45
C ILE A 178 -5.20 6.55 -0.99
N TYR A 179 -5.28 5.41 -1.67
CA TYR A 179 -4.14 4.71 -2.25
C TYR A 179 -3.94 5.02 -3.74
N TYR A 180 -4.98 5.45 -4.47
CA TYR A 180 -4.96 5.74 -5.92
C TYR A 180 -6.04 6.78 -6.33
#